data_AF-A0A7N0RHG6-F1
#
_entry.id   AF-A0A7N0RHG6-F1
#
_cell.length_a   1.000
_cell.length_b   1.000
_cell.length_c   1.000
_cell.angle_alpha   90.00
_cell.angle_beta   90.00
_cell.angle_gamma   90.00
#
_symmetry.space_group_name_H-M   'P 1'
#
loop_
_entity.id
_entity.type
_entity.pdbx_description
1 polymer ?
#
loop_
_entity_poly.entity_id
_entity_poly.type
_entity_poly.pdbx_seq_one_letter_code
_entity_poly.pdbx_strand_id
1 'polypeptide(L)'
;MAKVSSISLLFAFLLFSAVSLNVAVSQGEAAAGRRCQVVLRQSGCDLATCRRQCYQQYNGNGQCVAASGGLNPTYKCVCFYSC
;
A
#
# COMPACT_ATOMS: atom_id res chain seq x y z
N MET A 1 35.27 42.44 -11.62
CA MET A 1 34.47 42.99 -10.50
C MET A 1 33.22 42.16 -10.35
N ALA A 2 33.13 41.35 -9.29
CA ALA A 2 31.89 40.74 -8.81
C ALA A 2 32.02 40.67 -7.28
N LYS A 3 31.44 41.64 -6.58
CA LYS A 3 31.28 41.59 -5.12
C LYS A 3 30.12 40.64 -4.85
N VAL A 4 30.38 39.34 -4.82
CA VAL A 4 29.38 38.39 -4.36
C VAL A 4 29.25 38.60 -2.85
N SER A 5 28.17 39.29 -2.46
CA SER A 5 27.90 39.61 -1.08
C SER A 5 27.56 38.32 -0.35
N SER A 6 28.15 38.06 0.82
CA SER A 6 27.94 36.86 1.63
C SER A 6 26.45 36.60 1.95
N ILE A 7 25.63 37.65 1.86
CA ILE A 7 24.16 37.60 1.99
C ILE A 7 23.52 36.81 0.83
N SER A 8 24.05 36.90 -0.39
CA SER A 8 23.54 36.19 -1.56
C SER A 8 23.71 34.67 -1.46
N LEU A 9 24.72 34.18 -0.73
CA LEU A 9 24.92 32.74 -0.49
C LEU A 9 23.95 32.19 0.57
N LEU A 10 23.58 32.99 1.58
CA LEU A 10 22.63 32.59 2.62
C LEU A 10 21.21 32.42 2.07
N PHE A 11 20.77 33.30 1.15
CA PHE A 11 19.47 33.17 0.50
C PHE A 11 19.37 31.93 -0.40
N ALA A 12 20.47 31.54 -1.07
CA ALA A 12 20.48 30.33 -1.89
C ALA A 12 20.32 29.05 -1.05
N PHE A 13 20.85 29.03 0.17
CA PHE A 13 20.73 27.89 1.10
C PHE A 13 19.31 27.72 1.65
N LEU A 14 18.60 28.83 1.93
CA LEU A 14 17.22 28.81 2.44
C LEU A 14 16.20 28.30 1.41
N LEU A 15 16.46 28.49 0.12
CA LEU A 15 15.57 28.00 -0.94
C LEU A 15 15.69 26.48 -1.14
N PHE A 16 16.82 25.87 -0.80
CA PHE A 16 17.04 24.42 -0.92
C PHE A 16 16.38 23.61 0.21
N SER A 17 16.24 24.17 1.42
CA SER A 17 15.65 23.46 2.55
C SER A 17 14.11 23.36 2.51
N ALA A 18 13.45 24.15 1.66
CA ALA A 18 11.99 24.12 1.49
C ALA A 18 11.48 22.94 0.63
N VAL A 19 12.36 22.25 -0.10
CA VAL A 19 12.02 21.09 -0.95
C VAL A 19 12.42 19.80 -0.23
N SER A 20 11.79 19.52 0.90
CA SER A 20 11.84 18.19 1.53
C SER A 20 10.57 17.93 2.32
N LEU A 21 9.42 18.37 1.78
CA LEU A 21 8.12 17.90 2.26
C LEU A 21 7.87 16.52 1.65
N ASN A 22 8.53 15.52 2.23
CA ASN A 22 8.22 14.12 2.01
C ASN A 22 6.82 13.86 2.54
N VAL A 23 5.82 13.93 1.65
CA VAL A 23 4.51 13.33 1.89
C VAL A 23 4.72 11.81 1.86
N ALA A 24 5.22 11.27 2.96
CA ALA A 24 4.94 9.88 3.29
C ALA A 24 3.45 9.84 3.63
N VAL A 25 2.63 9.38 2.67
CA VAL A 25 1.27 8.97 2.96
C VAL A 25 1.38 7.77 3.89
N SER A 26 1.45 8.03 5.20
CA SER A 26 1.19 7.04 6.22
C SER A 26 -0.28 6.70 6.10
N GLN A 27 -0.58 5.63 5.37
CA GLN A 27 -1.92 5.07 5.33
C GLN A 27 -2.32 4.71 6.77
N GLY A 28 -3.21 5.55 7.32
CA GLY A 28 -3.93 5.43 8.58
C GLY A 28 -3.51 4.31 9.52
N GLU A 29 -2.72 4.65 10.52
CA GLU A 29 -2.71 3.93 11.79
C GLU A 29 -4.02 4.25 12.53
N ALA A 30 -5.09 3.54 12.17
CA ALA A 30 -6.11 3.24 13.17
C ALA A 30 -5.57 2.08 14.01
N ALA A 31 -5.70 2.15 15.32
CA ALA A 31 -5.22 1.17 16.31
C ALA A 31 -5.91 -0.21 16.22
N ALA A 32 -6.04 -0.79 15.03
CA ALA A 32 -6.37 -2.16 14.74
C ALA A 32 -5.14 -2.77 14.05
N GLY A 33 -4.57 -3.85 14.60
CA GLY A 33 -3.31 -4.45 14.12
C GLY A 33 -3.22 -4.54 12.59
N ARG A 34 -2.02 -4.31 12.04
CA ARG A 34 -1.82 -4.11 10.59
C ARG A 34 -2.46 -5.27 9.82
N ARG A 35 -3.28 -4.93 8.84
CA ARG A 35 -3.97 -5.91 7.99
C ARG A 35 -3.26 -5.97 6.65
N CYS A 36 -2.64 -7.11 6.38
CA CYS A 36 -2.05 -7.41 5.08
C CYS A 36 -3.04 -8.18 4.21
N GLN A 37 -2.81 -8.14 2.90
CA GLN A 37 -3.54 -8.94 1.92
C GLN A 37 -2.60 -9.59 0.92
N VAL A 38 -2.94 -10.80 0.48
CA VAL A 38 -2.25 -11.52 -0.60
C VAL A 38 -3.26 -12.21 -1.50
N VAL A 39 -3.00 -12.25 -2.81
CA VAL A 39 -3.85 -12.98 -3.76
C VAL A 39 -3.35 -14.42 -3.86
N LEU A 40 -4.15 -15.38 -3.37
CA LEU A 40 -3.80 -16.81 -3.44
C LEU A 40 -4.17 -17.42 -4.80
N ARG A 41 -5.18 -16.87 -5.49
CA ARG A 41 -5.58 -17.29 -6.83
C ARG A 41 -6.17 -16.13 -7.61
N GLN A 42 -5.70 -15.93 -8.85
CA GLN A 42 -6.09 -14.80 -9.69
C GLN A 42 -7.45 -14.98 -10.39
N SER A 43 -7.87 -16.21 -10.67
CA SER A 43 -9.13 -16.52 -11.36
C SER A 43 -9.77 -17.80 -10.83
N GLY A 44 -11.10 -17.82 -10.78
CA GLY A 44 -11.86 -18.88 -10.13
C GLY A 44 -11.74 -18.80 -8.60
N CYS A 45 -12.87 -18.80 -7.90
CA CYS A 45 -12.85 -18.77 -6.44
C CYS A 45 -13.85 -19.76 -5.85
N ASP A 46 -13.32 -20.85 -5.30
CA ASP A 46 -14.03 -21.68 -4.34
C ASP A 46 -13.77 -21.14 -2.93
N LEU A 47 -14.81 -20.64 -2.27
CA LEU A 47 -14.69 -19.97 -0.99
C LEU A 47 -14.15 -20.91 0.11
N ALA A 48 -14.57 -22.18 0.10
CA ALA A 48 -14.15 -23.15 1.11
C ALA A 48 -12.63 -23.41 1.02
N THR A 49 -12.12 -23.63 -0.18
CA THR A 49 -10.68 -23.79 -0.44
C THR A 49 -9.92 -22.51 -0.14
N CYS A 50 -10.44 -21.35 -0.56
CA CYS A 50 -9.80 -20.05 -0.32
C CYS A 50 -9.62 -19.78 1.18
N ARG A 51 -10.67 -20.00 1.99
CA ARG A 51 -10.62 -19.86 3.45
C ARG A 51 -9.64 -20.85 4.08
N ARG A 52 -9.69 -22.12 3.67
CA ARG A 52 -8.79 -23.16 4.19
C ARG A 52 -7.32 -22.83 3.92
N GLN A 53 -6.98 -22.48 2.69
CA GLN A 53 -5.61 -22.14 2.30
C GLN A 53 -5.11 -20.89 3.04
N CYS A 54 -5.93 -19.83 3.11
CA CYS A 54 -5.58 -18.61 3.83
C CYS A 54 -5.36 -18.85 5.33
N TYR A 55 -6.20 -19.66 5.96
CA TYR A 55 -6.03 -20.03 7.36
C TYR A 55 -4.75 -20.84 7.58
N GLN A 56 -4.49 -21.84 6.73
CA GLN A 56 -3.31 -22.71 6.86
C GLN A 56 -1.98 -21.97 6.66
N GLN A 57 -1.93 -21.01 5.74
CA GLN A 57 -0.68 -20.32 5.39
C GLN A 57 -0.43 -19.05 6.19
N TYR A 58 -1.50 -18.31 6.52
CA TYR A 58 -1.39 -16.96 7.08
C TYR A 58 -2.16 -16.78 8.39
N ASN A 59 -2.83 -17.82 8.90
CA ASN A 59 -3.80 -17.71 10.00
C ASN A 59 -4.83 -16.59 9.75
N GLY A 60 -5.21 -16.42 8.48
CA GLY A 60 -6.02 -15.31 8.00
C GLY A 60 -7.44 -15.72 7.59
N ASN A 61 -8.14 -14.77 6.97
CA ASN A 61 -9.47 -14.96 6.40
C ASN A 61 -9.43 -14.83 4.86
N GLY A 62 -9.76 -15.92 4.16
CA GLY A 62 -9.85 -15.94 2.70
C GLY A 62 -11.21 -15.45 2.21
N GLN A 63 -11.23 -14.62 1.16
CA GLN A 63 -12.44 -14.10 0.54
C GLN A 63 -12.38 -14.18 -0.99
N CYS A 64 -13.56 -14.39 -1.59
CA CYS A 64 -13.73 -14.28 -3.04
C CYS A 64 -14.09 -12.84 -3.40
N VAL A 65 -13.18 -12.16 -4.09
CA VAL A 65 -13.35 -10.77 -4.51
C VAL A 65 -13.49 -10.75 -6.02
N ALA A 66 -14.38 -9.93 -6.56
CA ALA A 66 -14.45 -9.73 -8.00
C ALA A 66 -13.09 -9.22 -8.53
N ALA A 67 -12.53 -9.91 -9.52
CA ALA A 67 -11.46 -9.38 -10.33
C ALA A 67 -12.08 -8.35 -11.28
N SER A 68 -11.51 -7.15 -11.30
CA SER A 68 -12.00 -6.04 -12.12
C SER A 68 -12.12 -6.45 -13.58
N GLY A 69 -13.29 -6.22 -14.21
CA GLY A 69 -13.43 -6.32 -15.67
C GLY A 69 -14.73 -6.97 -16.16
N GLY A 70 -15.66 -6.13 -16.62
CA GLY A 70 -16.70 -6.51 -17.60
C GLY A 70 -17.99 -7.15 -17.06
N LEU A 71 -18.89 -7.45 -17.99
CA LEU A 71 -20.24 -8.01 -17.77
C LEU A 71 -20.26 -9.40 -17.11
N ASN A 72 -19.12 -10.10 -17.09
CA ASN A 72 -18.94 -11.41 -16.45
C ASN A 72 -17.78 -11.34 -15.45
N PRO A 73 -18.01 -10.88 -14.20
CA PRO A 73 -16.95 -10.75 -13.22
C PRO A 73 -16.38 -12.13 -12.88
N THR A 74 -15.09 -12.30 -13.09
CA THR A 74 -14.36 -13.45 -12.52
C THR A 74 -14.05 -13.15 -11.06
N TYR A 75 -13.95 -14.20 -10.23
CA TYR A 75 -13.61 -14.04 -8.82
C TYR A 75 -12.18 -14.50 -8.57
N LYS A 76 -11.42 -13.69 -7.83
CA LYS A 76 -10.10 -14.02 -7.28
C LYS A 76 -10.20 -14.37 -5.80
N CYS A 77 -9.31 -15.24 -5.33
CA CYS A 77 -9.17 -15.53 -3.91
C CYS A 77 -8.14 -14.58 -3.29
N VAL A 78 -8.59 -13.76 -2.34
CA VAL A 78 -7.76 -12.82 -1.58
C VAL A 78 -7.74 -13.25 -0.12
N CYS A 79 -6.54 -13.40 0.46
CA CYS A 79 -6.34 -13.71 1.86
C CYS A 79 -6.00 -12.44 2.63
N PHE A 80 -6.78 -12.14 3.66
CA PHE A 80 -6.56 -11.03 4.57
C PHE A 80 -6.04 -11.58 5.90
N TYR A 81 -4.91 -11.09 6.38
CA TYR A 81 -4.27 -11.62 7.58
C TYR A 81 -3.61 -10.50 8.40
N SER A 82 -3.33 -10.80 9.66
CA SER A 82 -2.58 -9.90 10.52
C SER A 82 -1.09 -9.98 10.20
N CYS A 83 -0.50 -8.81 10.04
CA CYS A 83 0.91 -8.53 9.97
C CYS A 83 1.16 -7.29 10.88
#